data_AF-A0A7C7KXP2-F1
#
_entry.id   AF-A0A7C7KXP2-F1
#
_cell.length_a   1.000
_cell.length_b   1.000
_cell.length_c   1.000
_cell.angle_alpha   90.00
_cell.angle_beta   90.00
_cell.angle_gamma   90.00
#
_symmetry.space_group_name_H-M   'P 1'
#
loop_
_entity.id
_entity.type
_entity.pdbx_description
1 polymer ?
#
loop_
_entity_poly.entity_id
_entity_poly.type
_entity_poly.pdbx_seq_one_letter_code
_entity_poly.pdbx_strand_id
1 'polypeptide(L)' 'ERIKSIKRAYRILFRSGLLREEAIRKVKEEVGTSPDIDALLKFITSSRRGVARDVGGVR' A
#
# COMPACT_ATOMS: atom_id res chain seq x y z
N GLU A 1 8.73 10.86 -11.90
CA GLU A 1 9.17 9.89 -10.88
C GLU A 1 8.23 9.76 -9.67
N ARG A 2 8.11 10.77 -8.80
CA ARG A 2 7.35 10.71 -7.53
C ARG A 2 5.89 10.24 -7.62
N ILE A 3 5.10 10.74 -8.57
CA ILE A 3 3.70 10.30 -8.73
C ILE A 3 3.61 8.83 -9.18
N LYS A 4 4.58 8.37 -9.99
CA LYS A 4 4.60 6.99 -10.48
C LYS A 4 4.86 6.00 -9.34
N SER A 5 5.77 6.31 -8.42
CA SER A 5 6.06 5.46 -7.26
C SER A 5 4.86 5.36 -6.32
N ILE A 6 4.21 6.49 -5.99
CA ILE A 6 2.99 6.52 -5.17
C ILE A 6 1.88 5.68 -5.83
N LYS A 7 1.68 5.84 -7.15
CA LYS A 7 0.66 5.08 -7.89
C LYS A 7 0.93 3.57 -7.88
N ARG A 8 2.19 3.15 -7.98
CA ARG A 8 2.57 1.73 -7.86
C ARG A 8 2.32 1.21 -6.45
N ALA A 9 2.75 1.93 -5.42
CA ALA A 9 2.50 1.56 -4.03
C ALA A 9 1.00 1.41 -3.74
N TYR A 10 0.17 2.35 -4.19
CA TYR A 10 -1.28 2.26 -4.04
C TYR A 10 -1.87 0.99 -4.69
N ARG A 11 -1.42 0.64 -5.90
CA ARG A 11 -1.87 -0.59 -6.57
C ARG A 11 -1.49 -1.84 -5.77
N ILE A 12 -0.26 -1.89 -5.24
CA ILE A 12 0.20 -3.01 -4.41
C ILE A 12 -0.60 -3.08 -3.10
N LEU A 13 -0.91 -1.94 -2.47
CA LEU A 13 -1.57 -1.92 -1.16
C LEU A 13 -3.07 -2.23 -1.22
N PHE A 14 -3.76 -1.80 -2.29
CA PHE A 14 -5.23 -1.85 -2.33
C PHE A 14 -5.79 -2.72 -3.45
N ARG A 15 -5.04 -3.02 -4.52
CA ARG A 15 -5.54 -3.73 -5.72
C ARG A 15 -4.86 -5.08 -5.97
N SER A 16 -3.91 -5.50 -5.15
CA SER A 16 -3.15 -6.75 -5.35
C SER A 16 -3.81 -7.99 -4.74
N GLY A 17 -4.85 -7.80 -3.90
CA GLY A 17 -5.45 -8.88 -3.12
C GLY A 17 -4.56 -9.42 -1.99
N LEU A 18 -3.37 -8.85 -1.79
CA LEU A 18 -2.43 -9.30 -0.76
C LEU A 18 -2.93 -8.95 0.65
N LEU A 19 -2.46 -9.75 1.61
CA LEU A 19 -2.59 -9.37 3.02
C LEU A 19 -1.77 -8.11 3.29
N ARG A 20 -2.19 -7.35 4.29
CA ARG A 20 -1.59 -6.05 4.63
C ARG A 20 -0.07 -6.13 4.81
N GLU A 21 0.42 -7.11 5.55
CA GLU A 21 1.85 -7.26 5.84
C GLU A 21 2.65 -7.61 4.57
N GLU A 22 2.11 -8.49 3.74
CA GLU A 22 2.70 -8.87 2.45
C GLU A 22 2.74 -7.68 1.49
N ALA A 23 1.66 -6.91 1.42
CA ALA A 23 1.58 -5.72 0.60
C ALA A 23 2.60 -4.66 1.03
N ILE A 24 2.76 -4.45 2.35
CA ILE A 24 3.76 -3.52 2.90
C ILE A 24 5.17 -3.98 2.52
N ARG A 25 5.48 -5.28 2.67
CA ARG A 25 6.80 -5.83 2.30
C ARG A 25 7.08 -5.63 0.81
N LYS A 26 6.10 -5.96 -0.03
CA LYS A 26 6.20 -5.83 -1.49
C LYS A 26 6.36 -4.39 -1.96
N VAL A 27 5.72 -3.41 -1.30
CA VAL A 27 5.95 -1.98 -1.58
C VAL A 27 7.41 -1.61 -1.29
N LYS A 28 7.97 -2.05 -0.15
CA LYS A 28 9.36 -1.74 0.20
C LYS A 28 10.36 -2.37 -0.78
N GLU A 29 10.08 -3.59 -1.25
CA GLU A 29 10.93 -4.30 -2.22
C GLU A 29 10.84 -3.72 -3.64
N GLU A 30 9.63 -3.47 -4.16
CA GLU A 30 9.44 -3.07 -5.57
C GLU A 30 9.51 -1.56 -5.82
N VAL A 31 9.06 -0.75 -4.86
CA VAL A 31 8.96 0.71 -5.02
C VAL A 31 10.11 1.43 -4.32
N GLY A 32 10.74 0.79 -3.32
CA GLY A 32 11.77 1.37 -2.49
C GLY A 32 11.21 2.29 -1.41
N THR A 33 12.11 2.96 -0.69
CA THR A 33 11.77 3.91 0.38
C THR A 33 11.82 5.34 -0.14
N SER A 34 10.81 6.14 0.22
CA SER A 34 10.79 7.58 0.02
C SER A 34 9.92 8.22 1.09
N PRO A 35 10.05 9.54 1.36
CA PRO A 35 9.23 10.21 2.36
C PRO A 35 7.71 10.03 2.14
N ASP A 36 7.28 9.98 0.88
CA ASP A 36 5.86 9.78 0.53
C ASP A 36 5.41 8.34 0.78
N ILE A 37 6.25 7.36 0.43
CA ILE A 37 5.95 5.94 0.65
C ILE A 37 5.93 5.65 2.14
N ASP A 38 6.90 6.18 2.90
CA ASP A 38 6.96 6.02 4.35
C ASP A 38 5.75 6.64 5.04
N ALA A 39 5.30 7.82 4.60
CA ALA A 39 4.08 8.44 5.11
C ALA A 39 2.85 7.56 4.84
N LEU A 40 2.74 6.97 3.65
CA LEU A 40 1.65 6.08 3.27
C LEU A 40 1.65 4.79 4.11
N LEU A 41 2.82 4.16 4.26
CA LEU A 41 2.99 2.95 5.07
C LEU A 41 2.72 3.23 6.56
N LYS A 42 3.16 4.38 7.07
CA LYS A 42 2.89 4.82 8.44
C LYS A 42 1.41 5.04 8.68
N PHE A 43 0.71 5.70 7.75
CA PHE A 43 -0.75 5.87 7.82
C PHE A 43 -1.46 4.53 7.90
N ILE A 44 -1.12 3.60 7.00
CA ILE A 44 -1.70 2.26 6.96
C ILE A 44 -1.44 1.57 8.30
N THR A 45 -0.18 1.47 8.73
CA THR A 45 0.24 0.79 9.98
C THR A 45 -0.39 1.39 11.24
N SER A 46 -0.53 2.71 11.33
CA SER A 46 -1.10 3.42 12.49
C SER A 46 -2.61 3.30 12.66
N SER A 47 -3.35 2.90 11.62
CA SER A 47 -4.81 2.88 11.70
C SER A 47 -5.33 1.71 12.56
N ARG A 48 -5.93 2.05 13.71
CA ARG A 48 -6.58 1.08 14.62
C ARG A 48 -7.84 0.42 14.05
N ARG A 49 -8.58 1.11 13.17
CA ARG A 49 -9.83 0.60 12.56
C ARG A 49 -9.59 -0.13 11.24
N GLY A 50 -8.33 -0.31 10.84
CA GLY A 50 -7.98 -0.73 9.49
C GLY A 50 -8.08 0.40 8.48
N VAL A 51 -7.91 0.08 7.20
CA VAL A 51 -7.98 1.04 6.10
C VAL A 51 -9.14 0.66 5.21
N ALA A 52 -9.82 1.65 4.62
CA ALA A 52 -10.86 1.39 3.63
C ALA A 52 -10.26 0.57 2.48
N ARG A 53 -10.73 -0.67 2.32
CA ARG A 53 -10.33 -1.52 1.21
C ARG A 53 -11.43 -1.48 0.16
N ASP A 54 -11.04 -1.49 -1.09
CA ASP A 54 -11.96 -1.78 -2.17
C ASP A 54 -12.53 -3.19 -1.93
N VAL A 55 -13.82 -3.28 -1.61
CA VAL A 55 -14.57 -4.54 -1.65
C VAL A 55 -14.76 -4.89 -3.12
N GLY A 56 -13.67 -5.25 -3.78
CA GLY A 56 -13.70 -5.91 -5.07
C GLY A 56 -14.54 -7.16 -4.89
N GLY A 57 -15.75 -7.11 -5.44
CA GLY A 57 -16.76 -8.14 -5.30
C GLY A 57 -16.15 -9.51 -5.50
N VAL A 58 -16.63 -10.42 -4.66
CA VAL A 58 -16.59 -11.88 -4.84
C VAL A 58 -16.51 -12.18 -6.33
N ARG A 59 -15.36 -12.70 -6.78
CA ARG A 59 -15.34 -13.55 -7.95
C ARG A 59 -15.72 -14.94 -7.49
#